data_AF-A0A392SL87-F1
#
_entry.id   AF-A0A392SL87-F1
#
_cell.length_a   1.000
_cell.length_b   1.000
_cell.length_c   1.000
_cell.angle_alpha   90.00
_cell.angle_beta   90.00
_cell.angle_gamma   90.00
#
_symmetry.space_group_name_H-M   'P 1'
#
loop_
_entity.id
_entity.type
_entity.pdbx_description
1 polymer ?
#
loop_
_entity_poly.entity_id
_entity_poly.type
_entity_poly.pdbx_seq_one_letter_code
_entity_poly.pdbx_strand_id
1 'polypeptide(L)' 'ENLQQWLTDAKGRDQFVMHAGNDTEVFWNDARHLKPDPVYKRG' A
#
# COMPACT_ATOMS: atom_id res chain seq x y z
N GLU A 1 -3.78 8.36 -13.05
CA GLU A 1 -4.45 8.71 -11.77
C GLU A 1 -3.74 8.15 -10.53
N ASN A 2 -3.39 6.86 -10.48
CA ASN A 2 -2.75 6.25 -9.29
C ASN A 2 -1.49 6.98 -8.77
N LEU A 3 -0.62 7.49 -9.66
CA LEU A 3 0.60 8.17 -9.22
C LEU A 3 0.33 9.51 -8.54
N GLN A 4 -0.61 10.32 -9.07
CA GLN A 4 -0.97 11.58 -8.41
C GLN A 4 -1.63 11.32 -7.06
N GLN A 5 -2.55 10.37 -6.99
CA GLN A 5 -3.18 9.97 -5.73
C GLN A 5 -2.17 9.45 -4.70
N TRP A 6 -1.15 8.73 -5.16
CA TRP A 6 -0.06 8.25 -4.30
C TRP A 6 0.76 9.42 -3.73
N LEU A 7 1.19 10.34 -4.59
CA LEU A 7 1.99 11.51 -4.19
C LEU A 7 1.20 12.51 -3.33
N THR A 8 -0.13 12.49 -3.39
CA THR A 8 -1.01 13.38 -2.63
C THR A 8 -1.76 12.65 -1.51
N ASP A 9 -1.27 11.51 -1.02
CA ASP A 9 -1.91 10.82 0.10
C ASP A 9 -2.04 11.78 1.30
N ALA A 10 -3.27 11.99 1.77
CA ALA A 10 -3.56 12.96 2.83
C ALA A 10 -2.88 12.61 4.16
N LYS A 11 -2.45 11.36 4.33
CA LYS A 11 -1.75 10.86 5.50
C LYS A 11 -0.23 10.83 5.31
N GLY A 12 0.29 11.19 4.12
CA GLY A 12 1.71 11.18 3.79
C GLY A 12 2.39 9.82 3.97
N ARG A 13 1.65 8.73 3.71
CA ARG A 13 2.12 7.36 3.97
C ARG A 13 2.98 6.83 2.83
N ASP A 14 3.84 5.87 3.16
CA ASP A 14 4.56 5.08 2.18
C ASP A 14 3.75 3.85 1.75
N GLN A 15 4.01 3.33 0.54
CA GLN A 15 3.55 2.00 0.15
C GLN A 15 4.68 0.99 0.24
N PHE A 16 4.33 -0.26 0.59
CA PHE A 16 5.22 -1.40 0.51
C PHE A 16 4.52 -2.60 -0.15
N VAL A 17 5.33 -3.50 -0.71
CA VAL A 17 4.85 -4.69 -1.43
C VAL A 17 5.24 -5.94 -0.65
N MET A 18 4.31 -6.89 -0.55
CA MET A 18 4.58 -8.26 -0.12
C MET A 18 4.36 -9.20 -1.29
N HIS A 19 5.35 -10.06 -1.56
CA HIS A 19 5.31 -11.04 -2.64
C HIS A 19 5.57 -12.43 -2.07
N ALA A 20 4.64 -13.36 -2.28
CA ALA A 20 4.73 -14.73 -1.78
C ALA A 20 4.15 -15.70 -2.82
N GLY A 21 5.00 -16.54 -3.41
CA GLY A 21 4.58 -17.44 -4.48
C GLY A 21 4.10 -16.67 -5.71
N ASN A 22 2.83 -16.85 -6.07
CA ASN A 22 2.17 -16.09 -7.15
C ASN A 22 1.41 -14.86 -6.64
N ASP A 23 1.31 -14.70 -5.33
CA ASP A 23 0.54 -13.62 -4.72
C ASP A 23 1.41 -12.35 -4.63
N THR A 24 0.83 -11.23 -5.06
CA THR A 24 1.40 -9.90 -4.91
C THR A 24 0.38 -8.99 -4.25
N GLU A 25 0.75 -8.40 -3.12
CA GLU A 25 -0.09 -7.47 -2.37
C GLU A 25 0.65 -6.17 -2.10
N VAL A 26 -0.03 -5.03 -2.28
CA VAL A 26 0.49 -3.69 -2.01
C VAL A 26 -0.29 -3.10 -0.86
N PHE A 27 0.41 -2.48 0.09
CA PHE A 27 -0.17 -1.90 1.29
C PHE A 27 0.30 -0.48 1.52
N TRP A 28 -0.54 0.33 2.17
CA TRP A 28 -0.11 1.56 2.83
C TRP A 28 0.47 1.26 4.21
N ASN A 29 1.59 1.90 4.52
CA ASN A 29 2.19 1.90 5.85
C ASN A 29 1.54 2.98 6.73
N ASP A 30 0.49 2.64 7.49
CA ASP A 30 -0.08 3.54 8.49
C ASP A 30 0.56 3.27 9.88
N ALA A 31 1.73 3.89 10.10
CA ALA A 31 2.49 3.74 11.34
C ALA A 31 1.68 4.09 12.62
N ARG A 32 0.63 4.91 12.50
CA ARG A 32 -0.23 5.29 13.62
C ARG A 32 -1.20 4.18 14.03
N HIS A 33 -1.58 3.33 13.10
CA HIS A 33 -2.55 2.27 13.31
C HIS A 33 -1.90 0.88 13.45
N LEU A 34 -0.56 0.79 13.26
CA LEU A 34 0.24 -0.45 13.29
C LEU A 34 -0.35 -1.59 12.44
N LYS A 35 -1.17 -1.23 11.45
CA LYS A 35 -1.88 -2.17 10.61
C LYS A 35 -1.71 -1.73 9.15
N PRO A 36 -1.31 -2.66 8.26
CA PRO A 36 -1.20 -2.34 6.85
C PRO A 36 -2.58 -2.29 6.19
N ASP A 37 -2.84 -1.23 5.42
CA ASP A 37 -4.08 -1.07 4.66
C ASP A 37 -3.87 -1.56 3.22
N PRO A 38 -4.60 -2.57 2.73
CA PRO A 38 -4.39 -3.11 1.38
C PRO A 38 -4.85 -2.13 0.30
N VAL A 39 -4.05 -2.00 -0.75
CA VAL A 39 -4.26 -1.15 -1.93
C VAL A 39 -4.54 -1.98 -3.16
N TYR A 40 -3.82 -3.09 -3.30
CA TYR A 40 -3.89 -3.97 -4.46
C TYR A 40 -3.60 -5.40 -4.05
N LYS A 41 -4.30 -6.34 -4.70
CA LYS A 41 -4.07 -7.77 -4.55
C LYS A 41 -4.15 -8.44 -5.91
N ARG A 42 -3.14 -9.27 -6.21
CA ARG A 42 -3.09 -10.16 -7.35
C ARG A 42 -2.84 -11.58 -6.85
N GLY A 43 -3.69 -12.50 -7.27
CA GLY A 43 -3.57 -13.96 -7.12
C GLY A 43 -4.04 -14.66 -8.39
#